data_AF-A0A4U5M2R0-F1
#
_entry.id   AF-A0A4U5M2R0-F1
#
_cell.length_a   1.000
_cell.length_b   1.000
_cell.length_c   1.000
_cell.angle_alpha   90.00
_cell.angle_beta   90.00
_cell.angle_gamma   90.00
#
_symmetry.space_group_name_H-M   'P 1'
#
loop_
_entity.id
_entity.type
_entity.pdbx_description
1 polymer ?
#
loop_
_entity_poly.entity_id
_entity_poly.type
_entity_poly.pdbx_seq_one_letter_code
_entity_poly.pdbx_strand_id
1 'polypeptide(L)'
;MDYYGRAVNFLKVTFSKWWLNSMKEAGEAAAKKSLGRNIDFAKIMSQASFVITSGDPLLDFPRPITEKFVNIGGISVPPPMPLDAYWEKVVTERKATVLLSFGSVAQSYTMPKEMKKAILETFKRFPEVTFIWKYENDKDEVAKSYPNVVTNKWVPQNDLLNHPNLKLFITHAGMNSISEVSRRGVPVITIPLFADQHRNAAQVKRLGTATVMEKTDLFSSDKFETQLKETLENPSYRMNAVRLSQMMAKWSKNQREQFVKYVQFAGEFGHLPEYSIPEVSFVQYYMLDILVPFFVAILSVILLVPYLIYKCLAKVVAKKVKTA
;
A
#
# COMPACT_ATOMS: atom_id res chain seq x y z
N MET A 1 17.13 2.10 -7.03
CA MET A 1 16.74 3.40 -6.46
C MET A 1 18.00 4.25 -6.38
N ASP A 2 17.96 5.44 -6.94
CA ASP A 2 19.09 6.37 -6.97
C ASP A 2 19.24 7.12 -5.63
N TYR A 3 20.27 7.97 -5.53
CA TYR A 3 20.52 8.76 -4.33
C TYR A 3 19.36 9.71 -4.01
N TYR A 4 18.85 10.41 -5.03
CA TYR A 4 17.74 11.34 -4.88
C TYR A 4 16.49 10.64 -4.31
N GLY A 5 16.11 9.49 -4.86
CA GLY A 5 15.01 8.69 -4.36
C GLY A 5 15.20 8.24 -2.91
N ARG A 6 16.43 7.87 -2.52
CA ARG A 6 16.75 7.53 -1.12
C ARG A 6 16.63 8.74 -0.20
N ALA A 7 17.10 9.92 -0.62
CA ALA A 7 17.00 11.16 0.18
C ALA A 7 15.54 11.59 0.37
N VAL A 8 14.72 11.54 -0.68
CA VAL A 8 13.28 11.81 -0.59
C VAL A 8 12.60 10.82 0.34
N ASN A 9 12.93 9.52 0.24
CA ASN A 9 12.37 8.51 1.12
C ASN A 9 12.77 8.70 2.58
N PHE A 10 14.01 9.11 2.84
CA PHE A 10 14.46 9.45 4.19
C PHE A 10 13.62 10.60 4.78
N LEU A 11 13.40 11.68 4.02
CA LEU A 11 12.55 12.79 4.47
C LEU A 11 11.10 12.35 4.70
N LYS A 12 10.53 11.56 3.78
CA LYS A 12 9.17 11.03 3.91
C LYS A 12 9.00 10.15 5.15
N VAL A 13 9.95 9.25 5.42
CA VAL A 13 9.92 8.37 6.59
C VAL A 13 10.06 9.17 7.88
N THR A 14 10.98 10.14 7.91
CA THR A 14 11.17 11.02 9.08
C THR A 14 9.90 11.81 9.38
N PHE A 15 9.30 12.43 8.36
CA PHE A 15 8.03 13.13 8.50
C PHE A 15 6.90 12.19 8.96
N SER A 16 6.81 10.99 8.37
CA SER A 16 5.78 10.00 8.75
C SER A 16 5.92 9.55 10.19
N LYS A 17 7.15 9.33 10.67
CA LYS A 17 7.42 8.98 12.08
C LYS A 17 7.00 10.11 13.02
N TRP A 18 7.36 11.35 12.69
CA TRP A 18 6.93 12.51 13.45
C TRP A 18 5.40 12.61 13.51
N TRP A 19 4.72 12.51 12.36
CA TRP A 19 3.26 12.54 12.29
C TRP A 19 2.59 11.45 13.13
N LEU A 20 3.08 10.21 13.02
CA LEU A 20 2.58 9.08 13.81
C LEU A 20 2.78 9.29 15.31
N ASN A 21 3.92 9.84 15.73
CA ASN A 21 4.17 10.18 17.13
C ASN A 21 3.22 11.27 17.63
N SER A 22 2.96 12.31 16.83
CA SER A 22 1.99 13.35 17.17
C SER A 22 0.58 12.79 17.35
N MET A 23 0.16 11.86 16.47
CA MET A 23 -1.13 11.17 16.62
C MET A 23 -1.17 10.26 17.86
N LYS A 24 -0.08 9.55 18.15
CA LYS A 24 0.08 8.75 19.37
C LYS A 24 -0.11 9.63 20.61
N GLU A 25 0.65 10.72 20.73
CA GLU A 25 0.58 11.63 21.87
C GLU A 25 -0.82 12.22 22.06
N ALA A 26 -1.47 12.64 20.97
CA ALA A 26 -2.85 13.13 21.02
C ALA A 26 -3.82 12.05 21.53
N GLY A 27 -3.64 10.80 21.09
CA GLY A 27 -4.43 9.67 21.55
C GLY A 27 -4.19 9.33 23.02
N GLU A 28 -2.94 9.36 23.49
CA GLU A 28 -2.59 9.13 24.90
C GLU A 28 -3.15 10.24 25.80
N ALA A 29 -3.11 11.49 25.35
CA ALA A 29 -3.74 12.61 26.04
C ALA A 29 -5.26 12.45 26.12
N ALA A 30 -5.90 12.04 25.03
CA ALA A 30 -7.34 11.77 25.00
C ALA A 30 -7.72 10.60 25.93
N ALA A 31 -6.91 9.53 25.95
CA ALA A 31 -7.08 8.40 26.85
C ALA A 31 -6.93 8.83 28.31
N LYS A 32 -5.93 9.66 28.65
CA LYS A 32 -5.77 10.21 29.99
C LYS A 32 -6.99 11.01 30.43
N LYS A 33 -7.50 11.89 29.55
CA LYS A 33 -8.69 12.71 29.83
C LYS A 33 -9.95 11.85 30.04
N SER A 34 -10.13 10.81 29.25
CA SER A 34 -11.37 10.03 29.20
C SER A 34 -11.38 8.86 30.19
N LEU A 35 -10.23 8.24 30.44
CA LEU A 35 -10.08 7.03 31.26
C LEU A 35 -9.39 7.31 32.60
N GLY A 36 -8.90 8.53 32.84
CA GLY A 36 -8.21 8.91 34.08
C GLY A 36 -6.85 8.25 34.30
N ARG A 37 -6.28 7.57 33.30
CA ARG A 37 -5.00 6.86 33.39
C ARG A 37 -4.09 7.15 32.21
N ASN A 38 -2.78 7.18 32.48
CA ASN A 38 -1.77 7.25 31.42
C ASN A 38 -1.71 5.91 30.71
N ILE A 39 -1.77 5.94 29.38
CA ILE A 39 -1.63 4.77 28.51
C ILE A 39 -0.40 5.01 27.65
N ASP A 40 0.51 4.03 27.59
CA ASP A 40 1.62 4.03 26.64
C ASP A 40 1.28 3.07 25.50
N PHE A 41 0.86 3.63 24.36
CA PHE A 41 0.48 2.80 23.22
C PHE A 41 1.65 2.02 22.64
N ALA A 42 2.87 2.57 22.67
CA ALA A 42 4.03 1.88 22.13
C ALA A 42 4.35 0.64 22.96
N LYS A 43 4.31 0.77 24.29
CA LYS A 43 4.49 -0.36 25.22
C LYS A 43 3.38 -1.41 25.09
N ILE A 44 2.12 -0.99 24.96
CA ILE A 44 1.01 -1.95 24.79
C ILE A 44 1.17 -2.74 23.48
N MET A 45 1.50 -2.06 22.37
CA MET A 45 1.73 -2.71 21.09
C MET A 45 2.95 -3.66 21.14
N SER A 46 4.03 -3.26 21.82
CA SER A 46 5.21 -4.11 21.97
C SER A 46 4.93 -5.37 22.81
N GLN A 47 3.99 -5.28 23.76
CA GLN A 47 3.55 -6.41 24.60
C GLN A 47 2.47 -7.29 23.98
N ALA A 48 1.84 -6.90 22.87
CA ALA A 48 0.84 -7.73 22.21
C ALA A 48 1.40 -9.14 21.85
N SER A 49 0.60 -10.19 21.99
CA SER A 49 1.03 -11.56 21.63
C SER A 49 1.16 -11.72 20.11
N PHE A 50 0.20 -11.16 19.38
CA PHE A 50 0.17 -11.12 17.92
C PHE A 50 -0.27 -9.75 17.42
N VAL A 51 0.19 -9.37 16.24
CA VAL A 51 -0.26 -8.21 15.47
C VAL A 51 -1.00 -8.74 14.25
N ILE A 52 -2.32 -8.80 14.36
CA ILE A 52 -3.19 -9.27 13.27
C ILE A 52 -3.46 -8.12 12.32
N THR A 53 -3.17 -8.32 11.03
CA THR A 53 -3.37 -7.28 10.01
C THR A 53 -4.19 -7.79 8.83
N SER A 54 -4.93 -6.89 8.19
CA SER A 54 -5.61 -7.16 6.91
C SER A 54 -4.66 -7.17 5.70
N GLY A 55 -3.35 -7.24 5.93
CA GLY A 55 -2.35 -7.33 4.87
C GLY A 55 -2.41 -8.67 4.14
N ASP A 56 -2.09 -8.66 2.85
CA ASP A 56 -2.01 -9.85 2.02
C ASP A 56 -0.60 -9.93 1.39
N PRO A 57 0.21 -10.95 1.69
CA PRO A 57 1.59 -11.04 1.19
C PRO A 57 1.72 -11.04 -0.34
N LEU A 58 0.70 -11.47 -1.07
CA LEU A 58 0.71 -11.47 -2.55
C LEU A 58 0.42 -10.08 -3.13
N LEU A 59 -0.26 -9.24 -2.36
CA LEU A 59 -0.61 -7.87 -2.74
C LEU A 59 0.43 -6.86 -2.22
N ASP A 60 0.92 -7.07 -1.01
CA ASP A 60 1.66 -6.09 -0.24
C ASP A 60 3.14 -5.99 -0.63
N PHE A 61 3.81 -4.91 -0.23
CA PHE A 61 5.25 -4.77 -0.40
C PHE A 61 6.00 -5.79 0.46
N PRO A 62 7.00 -6.51 -0.09
CA PRO A 62 7.82 -7.40 0.70
C PRO A 62 8.54 -6.58 1.76
N ARG A 63 8.47 -7.05 3.00
CA ARG A 63 9.15 -6.44 4.14
C ARG A 63 9.50 -7.53 5.15
N PRO A 64 10.55 -7.34 5.96
CA PRO A 64 10.78 -8.18 7.13
C PRO A 64 9.58 -8.12 8.07
N ILE A 65 9.10 -9.28 8.49
CA ILE A 65 8.08 -9.44 9.53
C ILE A 65 8.56 -10.53 10.49
N THR A 66 8.09 -10.49 11.73
CA THR A 66 8.29 -11.57 12.70
C THR A 66 7.06 -12.48 12.74
N GLU A 67 7.19 -13.64 13.38
CA GLU A 67 6.07 -14.57 13.64
C GLU A 67 4.93 -13.95 14.48
N LYS A 68 5.18 -12.77 15.08
CA LYS A 68 4.15 -11.97 15.74
C LYS A 68 3.12 -11.43 14.76
N PHE A 69 3.47 -11.21 13.49
CA PHE A 69 2.57 -10.66 12.49
C PHE A 69 1.75 -11.75 11.82
N VAL A 70 0.43 -11.66 11.97
CA VAL A 70 -0.52 -12.59 11.34
C VAL A 70 -1.29 -11.84 10.27
N ASN A 71 -1.01 -12.16 9.01
CA ASN A 71 -1.64 -11.54 7.86
C ASN A 71 -2.92 -12.30 7.47
N ILE A 72 -4.08 -11.72 7.75
CA ILE A 72 -5.41 -12.27 7.43
C ILE A 72 -6.10 -11.48 6.31
N GLY A 73 -5.32 -11.03 5.32
CA GLY A 73 -5.81 -10.30 4.17
C GLY A 73 -6.97 -11.01 3.47
N GLY A 74 -8.03 -10.25 3.18
CA GLY A 74 -9.24 -10.75 2.54
C GLY A 74 -10.35 -11.18 3.48
N ILE A 75 -10.13 -11.19 4.80
CA ILE A 75 -11.18 -11.54 5.77
C ILE A 75 -12.42 -10.64 5.66
N SER A 76 -12.22 -9.38 5.25
CA SER A 76 -13.27 -8.38 5.04
C SER A 76 -13.95 -8.45 3.67
N VAL A 77 -13.46 -9.28 2.74
CA VAL A 77 -14.04 -9.41 1.40
C VAL A 77 -15.13 -10.48 1.46
N PRO A 78 -16.42 -10.12 1.33
CA PRO A 78 -17.50 -11.09 1.39
C PRO A 78 -17.52 -11.96 0.12
N PRO A 79 -18.03 -13.20 0.21
CA PRO A 79 -18.38 -13.97 -0.98
C PRO A 79 -19.29 -13.14 -1.90
N PRO A 80 -19.13 -13.21 -3.24
CA PRO A 80 -20.02 -12.51 -4.15
C PRO A 80 -21.43 -13.10 -4.06
N MET A 81 -22.43 -12.27 -4.24
CA MET A 81 -23.80 -12.69 -4.49
C MET A 81 -24.16 -12.46 -5.97
N PRO A 82 -25.16 -13.19 -6.52
CA PRO A 82 -25.73 -12.85 -7.81
C PRO A 82 -26.27 -11.42 -7.82
N LEU A 83 -26.13 -10.72 -8.94
CA LEU A 83 -26.72 -9.40 -9.13
C LEU A 83 -28.25 -9.51 -9.21
N ASP A 84 -28.95 -8.47 -8.75
CA ASP A 84 -30.38 -8.35 -9.01
C ASP A 84 -30.66 -8.05 -10.50
N ALA A 85 -31.91 -8.15 -10.91
CA ALA A 85 -32.31 -7.97 -12.30
C ALA A 85 -31.94 -6.57 -12.86
N TYR A 86 -31.88 -5.54 -12.01
CA TYR A 86 -31.50 -4.20 -12.44
C TYR A 86 -30.00 -4.15 -12.77
N TRP A 87 -29.14 -4.61 -11.86
CA TRP A 87 -27.70 -4.58 -12.06
C TRP A 87 -27.23 -5.55 -13.13
N GLU A 88 -27.89 -6.71 -13.26
CA GLU A 88 -27.64 -7.64 -14.35
C GLU A 88 -27.91 -6.97 -15.70
N LYS A 89 -29.07 -6.31 -15.86
CA LYS A 89 -29.38 -5.56 -17.07
C LYS A 89 -28.32 -4.48 -17.35
N VAL A 90 -27.95 -3.67 -16.36
CA VAL A 90 -26.97 -2.59 -16.50
C VAL A 90 -25.60 -3.13 -16.95
N VAL A 91 -25.11 -4.19 -16.32
CA VAL A 91 -23.77 -4.73 -16.61
C VAL A 91 -23.70 -5.49 -17.94
N THR A 92 -24.84 -5.93 -18.48
CA THR A 92 -24.94 -6.62 -19.79
C THR A 92 -25.40 -5.74 -20.95
N GLU A 93 -25.84 -4.51 -20.68
CA GLU A 93 -26.38 -3.58 -21.69
C GLU A 93 -25.43 -3.35 -22.89
N ARG A 94 -24.11 -3.45 -22.66
CA ARG A 94 -23.07 -3.23 -23.67
C ARG A 94 -21.96 -4.27 -23.59
N LYS A 95 -21.02 -4.24 -24.54
CA LYS A 95 -19.92 -5.22 -24.67
C LYS A 95 -19.01 -5.29 -23.44
N ALA A 96 -18.82 -4.18 -22.74
CA ALA A 96 -18.01 -4.10 -21.54
C ALA A 96 -18.61 -3.13 -20.53
N THR A 97 -18.32 -3.36 -19.25
CA THR A 97 -18.69 -2.47 -18.16
C THR A 97 -17.46 -2.01 -17.39
N VAL A 98 -17.43 -0.73 -17.03
CA VAL A 98 -16.42 -0.11 -16.20
C VAL A 98 -17.09 0.49 -14.96
N LEU A 99 -16.56 0.18 -13.78
CA LEU A 99 -17.01 0.79 -12.53
C LEU A 99 -16.11 1.96 -12.17
N LEU A 100 -16.67 3.11 -11.80
CA LEU A 100 -15.99 4.26 -11.21
C LEU A 100 -16.51 4.48 -9.79
N SER A 101 -15.64 4.38 -8.78
CA SER A 101 -16.01 4.61 -7.38
C SER A 101 -14.82 5.12 -6.56
N PHE A 102 -14.98 6.28 -5.92
CA PHE A 102 -14.01 6.86 -4.98
C PHE A 102 -14.29 6.53 -3.51
N GLY A 103 -15.06 5.45 -3.27
CA GLY A 103 -15.36 4.95 -1.92
C GLY A 103 -16.51 5.70 -1.27
N SER A 104 -16.53 5.74 0.07
CA SER A 104 -17.59 6.37 0.87
C SER A 104 -17.21 7.75 1.40
N VAL A 105 -15.91 8.05 1.50
CA VAL A 105 -15.40 9.30 2.08
C VAL A 105 -15.28 10.40 1.02
N ALA A 106 -14.71 10.08 -0.14
CA ALA A 106 -14.59 11.02 -1.25
C ALA A 106 -15.79 10.86 -2.20
N GLN A 107 -16.81 11.67 -1.99
CA GLN A 107 -18.07 11.59 -2.73
C GLN A 107 -17.93 12.23 -4.12
N SER A 108 -18.34 11.54 -5.18
CA SER A 108 -18.18 12.03 -6.56
C SER A 108 -19.00 13.28 -6.86
N TYR A 109 -20.12 13.49 -6.16
CA TYR A 109 -20.93 14.70 -6.39
C TYR A 109 -20.23 15.99 -5.94
N THR A 110 -19.19 15.92 -5.09
CA THR A 110 -18.43 17.11 -4.67
C THR A 110 -17.29 17.47 -5.62
N MET A 111 -17.10 16.72 -6.70
CA MET A 111 -16.05 16.99 -7.69
C MET A 111 -16.28 18.34 -8.41
N PRO A 112 -15.20 19.04 -8.81
CA PRO A 112 -15.32 20.23 -9.66
C PRO A 112 -16.10 19.94 -10.94
N LYS A 113 -16.90 20.90 -11.41
CA LYS A 113 -17.76 20.73 -12.58
C LYS A 113 -16.94 20.40 -13.84
N GLU A 114 -15.78 21.01 -13.97
CA GLU A 114 -14.84 20.83 -15.07
C GLU A 114 -14.32 19.38 -15.12
N MET A 115 -14.03 18.81 -13.95
CA MET A 115 -13.59 17.42 -13.82
C MET A 115 -14.71 16.44 -14.18
N LYS A 116 -15.93 16.68 -13.69
CA LYS A 116 -17.10 15.87 -14.05
C LYS A 116 -17.35 15.90 -15.56
N LYS A 117 -17.27 17.09 -16.17
CA LYS A 117 -17.42 17.26 -17.62
C LYS A 117 -16.35 16.50 -18.38
N ALA A 118 -15.08 16.62 -18.00
CA ALA A 118 -13.98 15.89 -18.66
C ALA A 118 -14.17 14.37 -18.59
N ILE A 119 -14.58 13.83 -17.43
CA ILE A 119 -14.91 12.40 -17.26
C ILE A 119 -16.02 11.96 -18.21
N LEU A 120 -17.12 12.71 -18.27
CA LEU A 120 -18.26 12.38 -19.12
C LEU A 120 -17.93 12.50 -20.61
N GLU A 121 -17.16 13.50 -21.01
CA GLU A 121 -16.66 13.64 -22.39
C GLU A 121 -15.73 12.48 -22.77
N THR A 122 -14.90 11.98 -21.86
CA THR A 122 -14.15 10.74 -22.07
C THR A 122 -15.10 9.55 -22.24
N PHE A 123 -16.05 9.35 -21.32
CA PHE A 123 -16.98 8.21 -21.38
C PHE A 123 -17.78 8.17 -22.68
N LYS A 124 -18.20 9.34 -23.20
CA LYS A 124 -18.92 9.46 -24.48
C LYS A 124 -18.14 8.88 -25.67
N ARG A 125 -16.80 8.88 -25.62
CA ARG A 125 -15.93 8.35 -26.69
C ARG A 125 -15.89 6.82 -26.73
N PHE A 126 -16.48 6.14 -25.74
CA PHE A 126 -16.57 4.68 -25.64
C PHE A 126 -18.04 4.21 -25.66
N PRO A 127 -18.76 4.33 -26.80
CA PRO A 127 -20.20 4.02 -26.89
C PRO A 127 -20.52 2.54 -26.62
N GLU A 128 -19.55 1.65 -26.79
CA GLU A 128 -19.64 0.19 -26.56
C GLU A 128 -19.41 -0.21 -25.09
N VAL A 129 -19.16 0.75 -24.20
CA VAL A 129 -18.84 0.53 -22.79
C VAL A 129 -19.91 1.17 -21.90
N THR A 130 -20.47 0.40 -20.97
CA THR A 130 -21.31 0.95 -19.89
C THR A 130 -20.42 1.41 -18.74
N PHE A 131 -20.56 2.67 -18.32
CA PHE A 131 -19.87 3.22 -17.16
C PHE A 131 -20.83 3.30 -15.98
N ILE A 132 -20.60 2.49 -14.96
CA ILE A 132 -21.30 2.62 -13.68
C ILE A 132 -20.50 3.63 -12.85
N TRP A 133 -21.09 4.77 -12.55
CA TRP A 133 -20.46 5.79 -11.72
C TRP A 133 -21.18 5.89 -10.38
N LYS A 134 -20.51 5.44 -9.31
CA LYS A 134 -21.02 5.65 -7.95
C LYS A 134 -21.05 7.15 -7.66
N TYR A 135 -22.25 7.69 -7.46
CA TYR A 135 -22.51 9.13 -7.39
C TYR A 135 -23.56 9.44 -6.33
N GLU A 136 -23.14 10.10 -5.24
CA GLU A 136 -23.92 10.18 -3.98
C GLU A 136 -24.97 11.31 -3.97
N ASN A 137 -25.50 11.70 -5.13
CA ASN A 137 -26.58 12.68 -5.23
C ASN A 137 -27.56 12.32 -6.36
N ASP A 138 -28.65 11.64 -6.01
CA ASP A 138 -29.69 11.17 -6.95
C ASP A 138 -30.46 12.33 -7.63
N LYS A 139 -30.39 13.56 -7.10
CA LYS A 139 -31.10 14.74 -7.66
C LYS A 139 -30.32 15.43 -8.77
N ASP A 140 -29.04 15.11 -8.91
CA ASP A 140 -28.16 15.73 -9.90
C ASP A 140 -28.17 14.90 -11.18
N GLU A 141 -28.74 15.46 -12.25
CA GLU A 141 -28.86 14.83 -13.57
C GLU A 141 -27.53 14.87 -14.36
N VAL A 142 -26.39 14.73 -13.67
CA VAL A 142 -25.03 14.94 -14.20
C VAL A 142 -24.75 14.14 -15.48
N ALA A 143 -25.32 12.93 -15.59
CA ALA A 143 -25.08 11.98 -16.67
C ALA A 143 -26.24 11.88 -17.68
N LYS A 144 -27.29 12.71 -17.58
CA LYS A 144 -28.53 12.58 -18.39
C LYS A 144 -28.30 12.60 -19.90
N SER A 145 -27.31 13.34 -20.37
CA SER A 145 -26.94 13.43 -21.79
C SER A 145 -25.96 12.34 -22.26
N TYR A 146 -25.63 11.37 -21.39
CA TYR A 146 -24.61 10.34 -21.63
C TYR A 146 -25.25 8.95 -21.48
N PRO A 147 -25.83 8.38 -22.55
CA PRO A 147 -26.64 7.16 -22.47
C PRO A 147 -25.86 5.91 -22.06
N ASN A 148 -24.53 6.00 -22.08
CA ASN A 148 -23.63 4.93 -21.64
C ASN A 148 -23.13 5.08 -20.21
N VAL A 149 -23.67 6.03 -19.45
CA VAL A 149 -23.30 6.28 -18.06
C VAL A 149 -24.51 6.06 -17.16
N VAL A 150 -24.35 5.21 -16.15
CA VAL A 150 -25.35 4.92 -15.13
C VAL A 150 -24.83 5.43 -13.79
N THR A 151 -25.53 6.39 -13.19
CA THR A 151 -25.21 6.91 -11.86
C THR A 151 -26.06 6.25 -10.79
N ASN A 152 -25.45 5.94 -9.63
CA ASN A 152 -26.19 5.44 -8.47
C ASN A 152 -25.45 5.78 -7.17
N LYS A 153 -26.16 6.17 -6.11
CA LYS A 153 -25.56 6.40 -4.79
C LYS A 153 -24.91 5.16 -4.18
N TRP A 154 -25.45 3.98 -4.48
CA TRP A 154 -25.00 2.70 -3.94
C TRP A 154 -24.89 1.67 -5.04
N VAL A 155 -23.76 0.97 -5.07
CA VAL A 155 -23.45 -0.04 -6.07
C VAL A 155 -23.04 -1.33 -5.35
N PRO A 156 -23.49 -2.52 -5.79
CA PRO A 156 -23.04 -3.79 -5.24
C PRO A 156 -21.62 -4.10 -5.76
N GLN A 157 -20.63 -3.32 -5.31
CA GLN A 157 -19.27 -3.31 -5.84
C GLN A 157 -18.64 -4.70 -5.87
N ASN A 158 -18.72 -5.45 -4.77
CA ASN A 158 -18.14 -6.79 -4.67
C ASN A 158 -18.73 -7.76 -5.72
N ASP A 159 -20.02 -7.63 -6.00
CA ASP A 159 -20.77 -8.50 -6.91
C ASP A 159 -20.52 -8.07 -8.37
N LEU A 160 -20.50 -6.76 -8.63
CA LEU A 160 -20.11 -6.18 -9.93
C LEU A 160 -18.68 -6.56 -10.32
N LEU A 161 -17.74 -6.50 -9.37
CA LEU A 161 -16.35 -6.92 -9.59
C LEU A 161 -16.25 -8.40 -9.95
N ASN A 162 -17.22 -9.24 -9.53
CA ASN A 162 -17.26 -10.66 -9.88
C ASN A 162 -17.89 -10.94 -11.25
N HIS A 163 -18.58 -9.97 -11.86
CA HIS A 163 -19.30 -10.19 -13.10
C HIS A 163 -18.35 -10.19 -14.32
N PRO A 164 -18.47 -11.15 -15.26
CA PRO A 164 -17.54 -11.30 -16.39
C PRO A 164 -17.52 -10.09 -17.35
N ASN A 165 -18.61 -9.33 -17.45
CA ASN A 165 -18.64 -8.11 -18.27
C ASN A 165 -17.94 -6.91 -17.63
N LEU A 166 -17.62 -6.95 -16.33
CA LEU A 166 -16.84 -5.89 -15.71
C LEU A 166 -15.36 -6.04 -16.10
N LYS A 167 -14.87 -5.13 -16.94
CA LYS A 167 -13.51 -5.21 -17.50
C LYS A 167 -12.50 -4.33 -16.80
N LEU A 168 -12.96 -3.29 -16.09
CA LEU A 168 -12.09 -2.34 -15.42
C LEU A 168 -12.77 -1.73 -14.19
N PHE A 169 -11.97 -1.45 -13.17
CA PHE A 169 -12.38 -0.65 -12.03
C PHE A 169 -11.53 0.62 -11.93
N ILE A 170 -12.17 1.79 -11.82
CA ILE A 170 -11.52 3.08 -11.58
C ILE A 170 -11.80 3.47 -10.13
N THR A 171 -10.75 3.67 -9.34
CA THR A 171 -10.89 3.85 -7.89
C THR A 171 -9.84 4.75 -7.26
N HIS A 172 -10.18 5.35 -6.12
CA HIS A 172 -9.27 6.09 -5.25
C HIS A 172 -8.19 5.24 -4.56
N ALA A 173 -8.13 3.93 -4.83
CA ALA A 173 -7.20 2.99 -4.19
C ALA A 173 -7.34 2.85 -2.67
N GLY A 174 -8.57 2.95 -2.15
CA GLY A 174 -8.86 2.53 -0.78
C GLY A 174 -8.54 1.03 -0.58
N MET A 175 -7.99 0.67 0.58
CA MET A 175 -7.47 -0.69 0.80
C MET A 175 -8.52 -1.80 0.62
N ASN A 176 -9.78 -1.55 1.02
CA ASN A 176 -10.87 -2.50 0.80
C ASN A 176 -11.16 -2.70 -0.70
N SER A 177 -11.28 -1.62 -1.47
CA SER A 177 -11.46 -1.66 -2.93
C SER A 177 -10.34 -2.42 -3.63
N ILE A 178 -9.09 -2.19 -3.23
CA ILE A 178 -7.93 -2.91 -3.77
C ILE A 178 -7.99 -4.40 -3.37
N SER A 179 -8.34 -4.71 -2.12
CA SER A 179 -8.46 -6.09 -1.64
C SER A 179 -9.54 -6.89 -2.38
N GLU A 180 -10.68 -6.26 -2.67
CA GLU A 180 -11.78 -6.84 -3.46
C GLU A 180 -11.33 -7.08 -4.90
N VAL A 181 -10.83 -6.04 -5.59
CA VAL A 181 -10.54 -6.11 -7.02
C VAL A 181 -9.38 -7.09 -7.35
N SER A 182 -8.36 -7.17 -6.49
CA SER A 182 -7.26 -8.13 -6.64
C SER A 182 -7.74 -9.58 -6.55
N ARG A 183 -8.77 -9.87 -5.75
CA ARG A 183 -9.37 -11.21 -5.66
C ARG A 183 -10.25 -11.55 -6.85
N ARG A 184 -10.77 -10.54 -7.56
CA ARG A 184 -11.67 -10.69 -8.71
C ARG A 184 -10.95 -10.69 -10.05
N GLY A 185 -9.67 -10.37 -10.05
CA GLY A 185 -8.83 -10.40 -11.25
C GLY A 185 -9.17 -9.34 -12.28
N VAL A 186 -9.71 -8.20 -11.84
CA VAL A 186 -10.07 -7.06 -12.69
C VAL A 186 -8.92 -6.03 -12.68
N PRO A 187 -8.47 -5.54 -13.85
CA PRO A 187 -7.55 -4.41 -13.94
C PRO A 187 -8.08 -3.15 -13.25
N VAL A 188 -7.18 -2.23 -12.89
CA VAL A 188 -7.55 -1.02 -12.15
C VAL A 188 -6.91 0.25 -12.71
N ILE A 189 -7.67 1.33 -12.82
CA ILE A 189 -7.10 2.68 -12.86
C ILE A 189 -7.20 3.26 -11.46
N THR A 190 -6.06 3.58 -10.87
CA THR A 190 -6.02 4.17 -9.53
C THR A 190 -5.84 5.68 -9.61
N ILE A 191 -6.63 6.41 -8.81
CA ILE A 191 -6.60 7.87 -8.71
C ILE A 191 -6.55 8.24 -7.23
N PRO A 192 -5.39 8.04 -6.57
CA PRO A 192 -5.26 8.28 -5.14
C PRO A 192 -5.52 9.75 -4.81
N LEU A 193 -6.21 9.99 -3.69
CA LEU A 193 -6.63 11.33 -3.27
C LEU A 193 -5.88 11.81 -2.03
N PHE A 194 -5.65 10.93 -1.05
CA PHE A 194 -5.01 11.28 0.22
C PHE A 194 -4.47 10.07 0.99
N ALA A 195 -3.72 10.34 2.05
CA ALA A 195 -3.22 9.34 3.01
C ALA A 195 -2.51 8.15 2.33
N ASP A 196 -2.88 6.94 2.71
CA ASP A 196 -2.28 5.66 2.29
C ASP A 196 -2.65 5.25 0.87
N GLN A 197 -3.61 5.91 0.22
CA GLN A 197 -4.09 5.56 -1.12
C GLN A 197 -2.97 5.56 -2.16
N HIS A 198 -2.00 6.47 -2.07
CA HIS A 198 -0.84 6.52 -2.97
C HIS A 198 0.04 5.27 -2.83
N ARG A 199 0.22 4.78 -1.60
CA ARG A 199 0.94 3.54 -1.32
C ARG A 199 0.16 2.35 -1.88
N ASN A 200 -1.16 2.32 -1.70
CA ASN A 200 -2.01 1.24 -2.19
C ASN A 200 -2.04 1.19 -3.72
N ALA A 201 -2.11 2.34 -4.39
CA ALA A 201 -1.95 2.47 -5.84
C ALA A 201 -0.59 1.93 -6.32
N ALA A 202 0.49 2.24 -5.60
CA ALA A 202 1.81 1.73 -5.92
C ALA A 202 1.91 0.19 -5.77
N GLN A 203 1.17 -0.43 -4.85
CA GLN A 203 1.13 -1.90 -4.70
C GLN A 203 0.63 -2.56 -5.99
N VAL A 204 -0.54 -2.14 -6.48
CA VAL A 204 -1.16 -2.72 -7.68
C VAL A 204 -0.45 -2.34 -8.98
N LYS A 205 0.13 -1.13 -9.05
CA LYS A 205 1.01 -0.74 -10.17
C LYS A 205 2.21 -1.67 -10.29
N ARG A 206 2.89 -1.96 -9.18
CA ARG A 206 4.05 -2.86 -9.15
C ARG A 206 3.69 -4.28 -9.62
N LEU A 207 2.48 -4.75 -9.30
CA LEU A 207 1.99 -6.05 -9.74
C LEU A 207 1.55 -6.07 -11.21
N GLY A 208 1.62 -4.91 -11.90
CA GLY A 208 1.21 -4.77 -13.28
C GLY A 208 -0.29 -4.99 -13.49
N THR A 209 -1.10 -4.83 -12.45
CA THR A 209 -2.58 -4.97 -12.52
C THR A 209 -3.28 -3.63 -12.65
N ALA A 210 -2.52 -2.54 -12.59
CA ALA A 210 -3.09 -1.21 -12.54
C ALA A 210 -2.21 -0.14 -13.20
N THR A 211 -2.88 0.92 -13.62
CA THR A 211 -2.29 2.20 -13.98
C THR A 211 -2.62 3.23 -12.90
N VAL A 212 -1.84 4.30 -12.81
CA VAL A 212 -1.98 5.33 -11.77
C VAL A 212 -2.09 6.68 -12.45
N MET A 213 -3.14 7.42 -12.13
CA MET A 213 -3.35 8.80 -12.55
C MET A 213 -3.36 9.71 -11.33
N GLU A 214 -2.95 10.96 -11.54
CA GLU A 214 -3.14 11.99 -10.52
C GLU A 214 -4.57 12.56 -10.63
N LYS A 215 -5.14 13.02 -9.51
CA LYS A 215 -6.48 13.64 -9.52
C LYS A 215 -6.57 14.82 -10.49
N THR A 216 -5.46 15.50 -10.74
CA THR A 216 -5.38 16.64 -11.67
C THR A 216 -5.45 16.22 -13.13
N ASP A 217 -5.14 14.97 -13.46
CA ASP A 217 -5.25 14.48 -14.83
C ASP A 217 -6.72 14.34 -15.27
N LEU A 218 -7.65 14.22 -14.32
CA LEU A 218 -9.09 14.19 -14.59
C LEU A 218 -9.67 15.53 -15.08
N PHE A 219 -8.88 16.61 -15.11
CA PHE A 219 -9.28 17.84 -15.81
C PHE A 219 -9.09 17.74 -17.33
N SER A 220 -8.41 16.70 -17.84
CA SER A 220 -8.19 16.49 -19.26
C SER A 220 -8.87 15.21 -19.75
N SER A 221 -9.87 15.37 -20.62
CA SER A 221 -10.55 14.22 -21.24
C SER A 221 -9.58 13.36 -22.05
N ASP A 222 -8.56 13.97 -22.67
CA ASP A 222 -7.62 13.28 -23.57
C ASP A 222 -6.61 12.43 -22.78
N LYS A 223 -6.11 12.96 -21.65
CA LYS A 223 -5.29 12.15 -20.72
C LYS A 223 -6.09 10.97 -20.16
N PHE A 224 -7.33 11.22 -19.76
CA PHE A 224 -8.17 10.17 -19.19
C PHE A 224 -8.58 9.12 -20.23
N GLU A 225 -8.90 9.52 -21.46
CA GLU A 225 -9.15 8.61 -22.57
C GLU A 225 -7.92 7.75 -22.86
N THR A 226 -6.74 8.36 -22.96
CA THR A 226 -5.49 7.64 -23.23
C THR A 226 -5.26 6.56 -22.17
N GLN A 227 -5.44 6.89 -20.90
CA GLN A 227 -5.25 5.93 -19.81
C GLN A 227 -6.31 4.83 -19.79
N LEU A 228 -7.57 5.19 -20.07
CA LEU A 228 -8.69 4.26 -20.15
C LEU A 228 -8.49 3.25 -21.27
N LYS A 229 -8.11 3.73 -22.45
CA LYS A 229 -7.79 2.91 -23.62
C LYS A 229 -6.62 1.97 -23.36
N GLU A 230 -5.50 2.51 -22.86
CA GLU A 230 -4.33 1.70 -22.49
C GLU A 230 -4.69 0.56 -21.53
N THR A 231 -5.47 0.85 -20.49
CA THR A 231 -5.78 -0.16 -19.45
C THR A 231 -6.81 -1.20 -19.93
N LEU A 232 -7.73 -0.82 -20.83
CA LEU A 232 -8.73 -1.73 -21.40
C LEU A 232 -8.17 -2.61 -22.51
N GLU A 233 -7.31 -2.07 -23.37
CA GLU A 233 -6.84 -2.74 -24.59
C GLU A 233 -5.54 -3.52 -24.37
N ASN A 234 -4.67 -3.11 -23.43
CA ASN A 234 -3.44 -3.82 -23.15
C ASN A 234 -3.72 -5.10 -22.34
N PRO A 235 -3.52 -6.30 -22.91
CA PRO A 235 -3.89 -7.55 -22.26
C PRO A 235 -3.04 -7.86 -21.02
N SER A 236 -1.86 -7.23 -20.88
CA SER A 236 -0.96 -7.49 -19.76
C SER A 236 -1.61 -7.19 -18.40
N TYR A 237 -2.39 -6.10 -18.29
CA TYR A 237 -3.07 -5.77 -17.03
C TYR A 237 -4.09 -6.83 -16.63
N ARG A 238 -4.89 -7.32 -17.58
CA ARG A 238 -5.87 -8.38 -17.33
C ARG A 238 -5.20 -9.71 -17.02
N MET A 239 -4.15 -10.08 -17.75
CA MET A 239 -3.38 -11.30 -17.48
C MET A 239 -2.78 -11.28 -16.07
N ASN A 240 -2.17 -10.18 -15.67
CA ASN A 240 -1.58 -10.01 -14.35
C ASN A 240 -2.65 -10.02 -13.24
N ALA A 241 -3.79 -9.34 -13.46
CA ALA A 241 -4.88 -9.32 -12.50
C ALA A 241 -5.49 -10.72 -12.30
N VAL A 242 -5.77 -11.45 -13.38
CA VAL A 242 -6.27 -12.83 -13.32
C VAL A 242 -5.25 -13.75 -12.65
N ARG A 243 -3.97 -13.64 -12.99
CA ARG A 243 -2.90 -14.41 -12.33
C ARG A 243 -2.86 -14.14 -10.82
N LEU A 244 -2.93 -12.88 -10.40
CA LEU A 244 -2.95 -12.51 -8.98
C LEU A 244 -4.18 -13.11 -8.28
N SER A 245 -5.37 -12.97 -8.86
CA SER A 245 -6.61 -13.54 -8.33
C SER A 245 -6.49 -15.07 -8.15
N GLN A 246 -5.96 -15.79 -9.15
CA GLN A 246 -5.74 -17.23 -9.07
C GLN A 246 -4.73 -17.60 -7.98
N MET A 247 -3.64 -16.83 -7.85
CA MET A 247 -2.67 -17.03 -6.77
C MET A 247 -3.31 -16.81 -5.39
N MET A 248 -4.12 -15.76 -5.23
CA MET A 248 -4.83 -15.47 -3.98
C MET A 248 -5.86 -16.55 -3.65
N ALA A 249 -6.60 -17.05 -4.64
CA ALA A 249 -7.56 -18.14 -4.45
C ALA A 249 -6.87 -19.45 -4.01
N LYS A 250 -5.73 -19.80 -4.64
CA LYS A 250 -4.95 -20.99 -4.28
C LYS A 250 -4.21 -20.86 -2.95
N TRP A 251 -3.71 -19.67 -2.64
CA TRP A 251 -3.00 -19.39 -1.39
C TRP A 251 -3.95 -19.13 -0.22
N SER A 252 -5.25 -18.92 -0.48
CA SER A 252 -6.22 -18.54 0.54
C SER A 252 -6.25 -19.55 1.67
N LYS A 253 -5.66 -19.17 2.80
CA LYS A 253 -5.79 -19.87 4.07
C LYS A 253 -7.07 -19.36 4.71
N ASN A 254 -7.89 -20.22 5.30
CA ASN A 254 -9.14 -19.83 5.96
C ASN A 254 -8.88 -18.71 7.00
N GLN A 255 -9.09 -17.45 6.60
CA GLN A 255 -8.62 -16.29 7.37
C GLN A 255 -9.38 -16.17 8.70
N ARG A 256 -10.65 -16.58 8.71
CA ARG A 256 -11.50 -16.58 9.92
C ARG A 256 -11.02 -17.62 10.93
N GLU A 257 -10.71 -18.83 10.46
CA GLU A 257 -10.16 -19.88 11.31
C GLU A 257 -8.80 -19.47 11.89
N GLN A 258 -7.93 -18.87 11.08
CA GLN A 258 -6.67 -18.32 11.59
C GLN A 258 -6.90 -17.26 12.64
N PHE A 259 -7.77 -16.28 12.38
CA PHE A 259 -8.09 -15.24 13.34
C PHE A 259 -8.54 -15.83 14.69
N VAL A 260 -9.49 -16.77 14.66
CA VAL A 260 -9.98 -17.46 15.87
C VAL A 260 -8.85 -18.19 16.59
N LYS A 261 -8.04 -18.96 15.86
CA LYS A 261 -6.92 -19.72 16.42
C LYS A 261 -5.91 -18.82 17.14
N TYR A 262 -5.48 -17.72 16.52
CA TYR A 262 -4.49 -16.81 17.12
C TYR A 262 -5.07 -16.04 18.31
N VAL A 263 -6.35 -15.65 18.25
CA VAL A 263 -7.02 -14.98 19.38
C VAL A 263 -7.19 -15.93 20.56
N GLN A 264 -7.61 -17.18 20.33
CA GLN A 264 -7.73 -18.19 21.38
C GLN A 264 -6.38 -18.47 22.03
N PHE A 265 -5.33 -18.68 21.22
CA PHE A 265 -3.98 -18.90 21.72
C PHE A 265 -3.48 -17.72 22.56
N ALA A 266 -3.68 -16.48 22.08
CA ALA A 266 -3.30 -15.29 22.86
C ALA A 266 -4.12 -15.14 24.15
N GLY A 267 -5.39 -15.56 24.15
CA GLY A 267 -6.24 -15.57 25.34
C GLY A 267 -5.83 -16.61 26.38
N GLU A 268 -5.37 -17.78 25.93
CA GLU A 268 -4.91 -18.87 26.80
C GLU A 268 -3.54 -18.59 27.41
N PHE A 269 -2.59 -18.09 26.63
CA PHE A 269 -1.19 -17.95 27.05
C PHE A 269 -0.76 -16.52 27.36
N GLY A 270 -1.55 -15.51 27.00
CA GLY A 270 -1.23 -14.11 27.27
C GLY A 270 0.00 -13.63 26.48
N HIS A 271 0.85 -12.81 27.12
CA HIS A 271 2.04 -12.23 26.51
C HIS A 271 3.07 -13.31 26.13
N LEU A 272 3.59 -13.23 24.90
CA LEU A 272 4.55 -14.18 24.33
C LEU A 272 5.93 -13.52 24.17
N PRO A 273 6.82 -13.60 25.17
CA PRO A 273 8.16 -13.02 25.07
C PRO A 273 8.99 -13.64 23.95
N GLU A 274 8.74 -14.89 23.56
CA GLU A 274 9.43 -15.63 22.50
C GLU A 274 9.28 -14.98 21.11
N TYR A 275 8.20 -14.21 20.90
CA TYR A 275 7.95 -13.48 19.64
C TYR A 275 8.31 -11.99 19.72
N SER A 276 8.85 -11.54 20.85
CA SER A 276 9.21 -10.15 21.05
C SER A 276 10.59 -9.84 20.44
N ILE A 277 10.70 -8.71 19.73
CA ILE A 277 11.98 -8.22 19.22
C ILE A 277 12.69 -7.50 20.36
N PRO A 278 13.94 -7.86 20.71
CA PRO A 278 14.70 -7.15 21.73
C PRO A 278 14.90 -5.67 21.34
N GLU A 279 14.76 -4.78 22.32
CA GLU A 279 15.15 -3.38 22.14
C GLU A 279 16.68 -3.29 22.13
N VAL A 280 17.24 -2.93 20.99
CA VAL A 280 18.69 -2.72 20.81
C VAL A 280 18.96 -1.26 20.48
N SER A 281 20.06 -0.72 21.02
CA SER A 281 20.49 0.65 20.74
C SER A 281 20.94 0.81 19.29
N PHE A 282 20.96 2.05 18.77
CA PHE A 282 21.49 2.35 17.44
C PHE A 282 22.91 1.80 17.23
N VAL A 283 23.77 1.93 18.26
CA VAL A 283 25.16 1.45 18.23
C VAL A 283 25.20 -0.06 18.03
N GLN A 284 24.43 -0.82 18.81
CA GLN A 284 24.36 -2.29 18.71
C GLN A 284 23.71 -2.75 17.41
N TYR A 285 22.62 -2.09 16.98
CA TYR A 285 21.90 -2.43 15.76
C TYR A 285 22.80 -2.36 14.51
N TYR A 286 23.68 -1.35 14.45
CA TYR A 286 24.67 -1.18 13.38
C TYR A 286 26.04 -1.77 13.73
N MET A 287 26.17 -2.51 14.84
CA MET A 287 27.40 -3.13 15.34
C MET A 287 28.59 -2.18 15.44
N LEU A 288 28.35 -0.88 15.72
CA LEU A 288 29.39 0.14 15.71
C LEU A 288 30.38 -0.05 16.87
N ASP A 289 29.92 -0.61 17.99
CA ASP A 289 30.72 -1.04 19.13
C ASP A 289 31.72 -2.17 18.79
N ILE A 290 31.47 -2.93 17.72
CA ILE A 290 32.37 -3.98 17.23
C ILE A 290 33.20 -3.48 16.05
N LEU A 291 32.54 -2.88 15.05
CA LEU A 291 33.16 -2.48 13.79
C LEU A 291 34.14 -1.33 13.96
N VAL A 292 33.79 -0.31 14.75
CA VAL A 292 34.67 0.87 14.93
C VAL A 292 36.00 0.47 15.59
N PRO A 293 36.02 -0.24 16.74
CA PRO A 293 37.28 -0.69 17.32
C PRO A 293 38.06 -1.64 16.39
N PHE A 294 37.38 -2.53 15.66
CA PHE A 294 38.01 -3.45 14.71
C PHE A 294 38.77 -2.70 13.60
N PHE A 295 38.12 -1.74 12.94
CA PHE A 295 38.76 -0.95 11.87
C PHE A 295 39.83 0.01 12.40
N VAL A 296 39.65 0.57 13.60
CA VAL A 296 40.70 1.38 14.27
C VAL A 296 41.93 0.52 14.55
N ALA A 297 41.76 -0.71 15.02
CA ALA A 297 42.88 -1.64 15.23
C ALA A 297 43.61 -1.96 13.92
N ILE A 298 42.88 -2.27 12.84
CA ILE A 298 43.49 -2.50 11.52
C ILE A 298 44.26 -1.27 11.03
N LEU A 299 43.66 -0.09 11.09
CA LEU A 299 44.30 1.16 10.67
C LEU A 299 45.56 1.44 11.51
N SER A 300 45.51 1.16 12.80
CA SER A 300 46.69 1.31 13.68
C SER A 300 47.84 0.40 13.25
N VAL A 301 47.58 -0.85 12.87
CA VAL A 301 48.62 -1.76 12.35
C VAL A 301 49.17 -1.26 11.01
N ILE A 302 48.30 -0.84 10.09
CA ILE A 302 48.69 -0.32 8.77
C ILE A 302 49.56 0.93 8.87
N LEU A 303 49.29 1.82 9.83
CA LEU A 303 50.06 3.05 10.00
C LEU A 303 51.31 2.85 10.88
N LEU A 304 51.20 2.11 11.98
CA LEU A 304 52.28 1.94 12.95
C LEU A 304 53.38 0.99 12.44
N VAL A 305 53.04 -0.10 11.75
CA VAL A 305 54.06 -1.07 11.31
C VAL A 305 55.04 -0.45 10.30
N PRO A 306 54.61 0.21 9.22
CA PRO A 306 55.54 0.89 8.31
C PRO A 306 56.30 2.03 8.98
N TYR A 307 55.65 2.79 9.88
CA TYR A 307 56.32 3.85 10.64
C TYR A 307 57.43 3.30 11.53
N LEU A 308 57.18 2.18 12.23
CA LEU A 308 58.19 1.51 13.05
C LEU A 308 59.33 0.94 12.20
N ILE A 309 59.02 0.32 11.04
CA ILE A 309 60.03 -0.15 10.08
C ILE A 309 60.89 1.03 9.61
N TYR A 310 60.27 2.13 9.18
CA TYR A 310 60.97 3.34 8.76
C TYR A 310 61.90 3.87 9.86
N LYS A 311 61.40 3.97 11.11
CA LYS A 311 62.19 4.47 12.25
C LYS A 311 63.35 3.54 12.61
N CYS A 312 63.15 2.23 12.51
CA CYS A 312 64.21 1.24 12.69
C CYS A 312 65.29 1.37 11.60
N LEU A 313 64.90 1.46 10.33
CA LEU A 313 65.82 1.66 9.21
C LEU A 313 66.60 2.99 9.34
N ALA A 314 65.91 4.09 9.67
CA ALA A 314 66.53 5.39 9.87
C ALA A 314 67.57 5.38 11.00
N LYS A 315 67.30 4.69 12.11
CA LYS A 315 68.28 4.51 13.20
C LYS A 315 69.51 3.70 12.76
N VAL A 316 69.33 2.64 11.96
CA VAL A 316 70.44 1.84 11.43
C VAL A 316 71.34 2.67 10.52
N VAL A 317 70.75 3.48 9.62
CA VAL A 317 71.49 4.39 8.75
C VAL A 317 72.24 5.45 9.55
N ALA A 318 71.58 6.12 10.51
CA ALA A 318 72.20 7.14 11.35
C ALA A 318 73.35 6.59 12.23
N LYS A 319 73.26 5.32 12.66
CA LYS A 319 74.33 4.66 13.43
C LYS A 319 75.55 4.36 12.55
N LYS A 320 75.35 3.95 11.28
CA LYS A 320 76.44 3.75 10.31
C LYS A 320 77.20 5.04 9.98
N VAL A 321 76.51 6.18 9.87
CA VAL A 321 77.13 7.48 9.57
C VAL A 321 78.01 8.00 10.72
N LYS A 322 77.77 7.58 11.97
CA LYS A 322 78.59 7.98 13.14
C LYS A 322 79.84 7.10 13.38
N THR A 323 79.95 5.98 12.68
CA THR A 323 81.07 5.02 12.81
C THR A 323 81.98 4.98 11.56
N ALA A 324 81.81 5.94 10.65
CA ALA A 324 82.64 6.11 9.46
C ALA A 324 83.61 7.29 9.63
#